data_AF-A0A1Y2J0T7-F1
#
_entry.id   AF-A0A1Y2J0T7-F1
#
_cell.length_a   1.000
_cell.length_b   1.000
_cell.length_c   1.000
_cell.angle_alpha   90.00
_cell.angle_beta   90.00
_cell.angle_gamma   90.00
#
_symmetry.space_group_name_H-M   'P 1'
#
loop_
_entity.id
_entity.type
_entity.pdbx_description
1 polymer ?
#
loop_
_entity_poly.entity_id
_entity_poly.type
_entity_poly.pdbx_seq_one_letter_code
_entity_poly.pdbx_strand_id
1 'polypeptide(L)'
;MALLSTMYVSLCYWPPVPIDTPLLRPWSENVTTFADAILSRMPDLPSEKMPRMMPIDEHCWCDLSSGVFSPVNLTKWEESSVNRVVEALEKREADLREMERREQCEAEAAGAKGNGTSCAEQFPGPAPRPRRRRRYSVSKFLDLLGLVPPHSKMANSSDDLDPEKQHQDVSANSTSTLQDSAQHPPIKLPWFRREYDLRNFGFAMVTDEPLLTHAPQNP
;
A
#
# COMPACT_ATOMS: atom_id res chain seq x y z
N MET A 1 17.55 -15.40 15.94
CA MET A 1 16.24 -14.79 15.64
C MET A 1 16.28 -13.26 15.60
N ALA A 2 16.85 -12.56 16.59
CA ALA A 2 16.87 -11.09 16.64
C ALA A 2 17.52 -10.41 15.41
N LEU A 3 18.64 -10.94 14.89
CA LEU A 3 19.34 -10.37 13.73
C LEU A 3 18.54 -10.48 12.42
N LEU A 4 17.77 -11.56 12.24
CA LEU A 4 16.90 -11.73 11.07
C LEU A 4 15.72 -10.76 11.11
N SER A 5 15.11 -10.55 12.29
CA SER A 5 14.02 -9.58 12.43
C SER A 5 14.47 -8.14 12.20
N THR A 6 15.66 -7.74 12.68
CA THR A 6 16.17 -6.38 12.43
C THR A 6 16.50 -6.16 10.96
N MET A 7 17.06 -7.17 10.29
CA MET A 7 17.32 -7.11 8.85
C MET A 7 16.01 -7.00 8.06
N TYR A 8 14.96 -7.71 8.48
CA TYR A 8 13.65 -7.64 7.86
C TYR A 8 13.00 -6.26 8.01
N VAL A 9 13.05 -5.67 9.21
CA VAL A 9 12.49 -4.34 9.47
C VAL A 9 13.22 -3.26 8.67
N SER A 10 14.54 -3.38 8.47
CA SER A 10 15.30 -2.43 7.65
C SER A 10 14.95 -2.47 6.16
N LEU A 11 14.36 -3.57 5.67
CA LEU A 11 13.95 -3.70 4.26
C LEU A 11 12.54 -3.13 3.99
N CYS A 12 11.83 -2.65 5.02
CA CYS A 12 10.47 -2.14 4.87
C CYS A 12 10.39 -0.62 4.64
N TYR A 13 11.53 0.07 4.51
CA TYR A 13 11.53 1.51 4.23
C TYR A 13 11.41 1.77 2.73
N TRP A 14 10.28 2.33 2.32
CA TRP A 14 10.09 2.84 0.97
C TRP A 14 10.30 4.35 0.97
N PRO A 15 11.23 4.89 0.17
CA PRO A 15 11.32 6.32 -0.01
C PRO A 15 10.01 6.84 -0.65
N PRO A 16 9.62 8.09 -0.35
CA PRO A 16 8.49 8.69 -1.05
C PRO A 16 8.79 8.75 -2.55
N VAL A 17 7.75 8.54 -3.36
CA VAL A 17 7.85 8.52 -4.84
C VAL A 17 7.24 9.78 -5.44
N PRO A 18 7.70 10.27 -6.59
CA PRO A 18 7.05 11.38 -7.27
C PRO A 18 5.63 10.98 -7.71
N ILE A 19 4.68 11.91 -7.66
CA ILE A 19 3.28 11.64 -8.04
C ILE A 19 3.11 11.27 -9.53
N ASP A 20 4.06 11.66 -10.37
CA ASP A 20 4.06 11.35 -11.80
C ASP A 20 4.53 9.91 -12.08
N THR A 21 4.89 9.16 -11.03
CA THR A 21 5.25 7.74 -11.16
C THR A 21 4.04 6.97 -11.68
N PRO A 22 4.21 6.13 -12.73
CA PRO A 22 3.14 5.29 -13.22
C PRO A 22 2.77 4.22 -12.19
N LEU A 23 1.48 3.90 -12.12
CA LEU A 23 0.96 2.75 -11.39
C LEU A 23 1.42 1.45 -12.08
N LEU A 24 1.70 0.42 -11.29
CA LEU A 24 2.06 -0.90 -11.80
C LEU A 24 0.96 -1.50 -12.68
N ARG A 25 -0.30 -1.24 -12.32
CA ARG A 25 -1.47 -1.57 -13.13
C ARG A 25 -2.37 -0.35 -13.22
N PRO A 26 -2.62 0.21 -14.43
CA PRO A 26 -3.60 1.27 -14.60
C PRO A 26 -4.95 0.86 -14.02
N TRP A 27 -5.57 1.72 -13.22
CA TRP A 27 -6.89 1.44 -12.65
C TRP A 27 -8.00 1.61 -13.69
N SER A 28 -7.77 2.49 -14.66
CA SER A 28 -8.62 2.72 -15.82
C SER A 28 -7.79 3.32 -16.96
N GLU A 29 -8.37 3.50 -18.14
CA GLU A 29 -7.71 4.08 -19.32
C GLU A 29 -7.12 5.47 -19.06
N ASN A 30 -7.72 6.22 -18.12
CA ASN A 30 -7.30 7.58 -17.78
C ASN A 30 -6.49 7.67 -16.46
N VAL A 31 -6.37 6.58 -15.72
CA VAL A 31 -5.71 6.57 -14.40
C VAL A 31 -4.47 5.69 -14.48
N THR A 32 -3.37 6.33 -14.89
CA THR A 32 -2.09 5.65 -15.14
C THR A 32 -1.00 6.04 -14.16
N THR A 33 -1.12 7.18 -13.50
CA THR A 33 -0.16 7.69 -12.51
C THR A 33 -0.78 7.86 -11.11
N PHE A 34 0.06 8.02 -10.09
CA PHE A 34 -0.44 8.37 -8.75
C PHE A 34 -1.15 9.72 -8.74
N ALA A 35 -0.69 10.69 -9.53
CA ALA A 35 -1.36 11.98 -9.71
C ALA A 35 -2.79 11.80 -10.26
N ASP A 36 -2.95 11.01 -11.32
CA ASP A 36 -4.27 10.72 -11.90
C ASP A 36 -5.17 10.01 -10.89
N ALA A 37 -4.61 9.09 -10.11
CA ALA A 37 -5.34 8.34 -9.09
C ALA A 37 -5.87 9.26 -7.98
N ILE A 38 -5.08 10.25 -7.56
CA ILE A 38 -5.51 11.26 -6.58
C ILE A 38 -6.59 12.15 -7.18
N LEU A 39 -6.40 12.67 -8.39
CA LEU A 39 -7.39 13.53 -9.08
C LEU A 39 -8.71 12.80 -9.36
N SER A 40 -8.65 11.50 -9.65
CA SER A 40 -9.84 10.67 -9.84
C SER A 40 -10.67 10.54 -8.55
N ARG A 41 -10.06 10.67 -7.37
CA ARG A 41 -10.73 10.61 -6.06
C ARG A 41 -11.15 12.00 -5.57
N MET A 42 -10.37 13.04 -5.90
CA MET A 42 -10.62 14.43 -5.53
C MET A 42 -10.55 15.34 -6.77
N PRO A 43 -11.62 15.39 -7.59
CA PRO A 43 -11.60 16.15 -8.85
C PRO A 43 -11.48 17.67 -8.65
N ASP A 44 -11.95 18.18 -7.50
CA ASP A 44 -11.91 19.60 -7.17
C ASP A 44 -10.59 20.04 -6.52
N LEU A 45 -9.57 19.15 -6.47
CA LEU A 45 -8.29 19.47 -5.84
C LEU A 45 -7.49 20.43 -6.72
N PRO A 46 -7.18 21.66 -6.25
CA PRO A 46 -6.36 22.58 -7.03
C PRO A 46 -4.92 22.04 -7.14
N SER A 47 -4.30 22.23 -8.31
CA SER A 47 -2.94 21.75 -8.59
C SER A 47 -1.89 22.25 -7.59
N GLU A 48 -2.11 23.41 -6.97
CA GLU A 48 -1.23 23.97 -5.94
C GLU A 48 -1.21 23.17 -4.64
N LYS A 49 -2.30 22.45 -4.33
CA LYS A 49 -2.42 21.60 -3.13
C LYS A 49 -1.97 20.17 -3.39
N MET A 50 -1.66 19.80 -4.63
CA MET A 50 -1.18 18.47 -4.96
C MET A 50 0.23 18.25 -4.40
N PRO A 51 0.47 17.18 -3.62
CA PRO A 51 1.81 16.88 -3.12
C PRO A 51 2.74 16.50 -4.28
N ARG A 52 3.97 16.99 -4.31
CA ARG A 52 4.95 16.58 -5.34
C ARG A 52 5.45 15.13 -5.14
N MET A 53 5.43 14.68 -3.89
CA MET A 53 5.92 13.37 -3.47
C MET A 53 4.82 12.65 -2.71
N MET A 54 4.51 11.43 -3.12
CA MET A 54 3.54 10.57 -2.47
C MET A 54 4.23 9.72 -1.39
N PRO A 55 3.82 9.84 -0.11
CA PRO A 55 4.25 8.88 0.89
C PRO A 55 3.62 7.53 0.57
N ILE A 56 4.46 6.53 0.39
CA ILE A 56 4.03 5.15 0.19
C ILE A 56 3.68 4.54 1.55
N ASP A 57 2.60 3.76 1.63
CA ASP A 57 2.22 3.13 2.89
C ASP A 57 3.30 2.13 3.32
N GLU A 58 3.72 2.19 4.58
CA GLU A 58 4.82 1.38 5.11
C GLU A 58 4.39 -0.08 5.23
N HIS A 59 4.49 -0.82 4.13
CA HIS A 59 4.36 -2.26 4.13
C HIS A 59 5.70 -2.87 3.76
N CYS A 60 6.13 -3.80 4.60
CA CYS A 60 7.19 -4.72 4.26
C CYS A 60 6.84 -5.47 2.99
N TRP A 61 7.85 -6.00 2.29
CA TRP A 61 7.67 -6.89 1.15
C TRP A 61 6.82 -8.14 1.41
N CYS A 62 6.45 -8.40 2.67
CA CYS A 62 5.54 -9.47 3.02
C CYS A 62 4.35 -8.89 3.79
N ASP A 63 3.17 -9.13 3.25
CA ASP A 63 1.92 -8.89 3.96
C ASP A 63 1.70 -10.02 4.96
N LEU A 64 1.90 -9.73 6.24
CA LEU A 64 1.65 -10.68 7.33
C LEU A 64 0.16 -10.87 7.62
N SER A 65 -0.73 -10.06 7.03
CA SER A 65 -2.16 -10.12 7.30
C SER A 65 -2.85 -11.30 6.59
N SER A 66 -2.28 -11.78 5.47
CA SER A 66 -2.82 -12.87 4.65
C SER A 66 -2.11 -14.22 4.88
N GLY A 67 -1.07 -14.26 5.71
CA GLY A 67 -0.35 -15.49 6.06
C GLY A 67 1.15 -15.25 6.26
N VAL A 68 1.89 -16.30 6.62
CA VAL A 68 3.36 -16.24 6.66
C VAL A 68 3.86 -16.34 5.21
N PHE A 69 4.32 -15.22 4.64
CA PHE A 69 4.87 -15.10 3.28
C PHE A 69 3.88 -15.15 2.11
N SER A 70 2.69 -14.56 2.23
CA SER A 70 1.89 -14.29 1.03
C SER A 70 2.58 -13.23 0.16
N PRO A 71 2.61 -13.38 -1.17
CA PRO A 71 3.07 -12.31 -2.06
C PRO A 71 2.23 -11.05 -1.84
N VAL A 72 2.90 -9.89 -1.80
CA VAL A 72 2.22 -8.61 -1.62
C VAL A 72 1.40 -8.30 -2.87
N ASN A 73 0.13 -7.99 -2.66
CA ASN A 73 -0.72 -7.45 -3.71
C ASN A 73 -0.36 -5.97 -3.90
N LEU A 74 0.54 -5.70 -4.85
CA LEU A 74 1.05 -4.36 -5.13
C LEU A 74 -0.07 -3.40 -5.53
N THR A 75 -1.07 -3.84 -6.28
CA THR A 75 -2.22 -3.00 -6.66
C THR A 75 -3.01 -2.53 -5.44
N LYS A 76 -3.28 -3.43 -4.50
CA LYS A 76 -3.97 -3.07 -3.24
C LYS A 76 -3.13 -2.11 -2.39
N TRP A 77 -1.82 -2.28 -2.42
CA TRP A 77 -0.89 -1.42 -1.71
C TRP A 77 -0.79 -0.01 -2.32
N GLU A 78 -0.75 0.10 -3.65
CA GLU A 78 -0.86 1.38 -4.37
C GLU A 78 -2.17 2.08 -4.03
N GLU A 79 -3.29 1.36 -4.08
CA GLU A 79 -4.61 1.90 -3.73
C GLU A 79 -4.67 2.40 -2.28
N SER A 80 -4.16 1.61 -1.33
CA SER A 80 -4.06 2.02 0.09
C SER A 80 -3.23 3.30 0.26
N SER A 81 -2.11 3.38 -0.45
CA SER A 81 -1.20 4.54 -0.38
C SER A 81 -1.88 5.80 -0.93
N VAL A 82 -2.59 5.71 -2.06
CA VAL A 82 -3.39 6.82 -2.61
C VAL A 82 -4.50 7.23 -1.66
N ASN A 83 -5.28 6.27 -1.14
CA ASN A 83 -6.39 6.56 -0.24
C ASN A 83 -5.91 7.27 1.04
N ARG A 84 -4.78 6.87 1.60
CA ARG A 84 -4.18 7.53 2.77
C ARG A 84 -3.83 9.00 2.49
N VAL A 85 -3.32 9.30 1.30
CA VAL A 85 -3.00 10.67 0.88
C VAL A 85 -4.27 11.48 0.66
N VAL A 86 -5.26 10.91 0.00
CA VAL A 86 -6.60 11.51 -0.19
C VAL A 86 -7.22 11.87 1.16
N GLU A 87 -7.29 10.94 2.11
CA GLU A 87 -7.80 11.19 3.46
C GLU A 87 -7.03 12.31 4.18
N ALA A 88 -5.70 12.38 4.00
CA ALA A 88 -4.88 13.43 4.60
C ALA A 88 -5.16 14.81 3.98
N LEU A 89 -5.37 14.87 2.65
CA LEU A 89 -5.71 16.10 1.93
C LEU A 89 -7.11 16.58 2.29
N GLU A 90 -8.11 15.71 2.27
CA GLU A 90 -9.48 16.02 2.70
C GLU A 90 -9.52 16.57 4.12
N LYS A 91 -8.77 15.92 5.03
CA LYS A 91 -8.67 16.38 6.41
C LYS A 91 -8.06 17.78 6.49
N ARG A 92 -6.97 18.03 5.76
CA ARG A 92 -6.31 19.35 5.75
C ARG A 92 -7.24 20.43 5.20
N GLU A 93 -8.01 20.11 4.17
CA GLU A 93 -8.98 21.04 3.61
C GLU A 93 -10.15 21.32 4.57
N ALA A 94 -10.66 20.29 5.24
CA ALA A 94 -11.69 20.44 6.26
C ALA A 94 -11.20 21.32 7.44
N ASP A 95 -9.95 21.12 7.88
CA ASP A 95 -9.33 21.94 8.93
C ASP A 95 -9.19 23.41 8.49
N LEU A 96 -8.83 23.68 7.23
CA LEU A 96 -8.77 25.05 6.68
C LEU A 96 -10.14 25.73 6.65
N ARG A 97 -11.18 25.03 6.16
CA ARG A 97 -12.55 25.57 6.12
C ARG A 97 -13.09 25.85 7.51
N GLU A 98 -12.73 25.03 8.50
CA GLU A 98 -13.10 25.24 9.89
C GLU A 98 -12.39 26.45 10.50
N MET A 99 -11.11 26.68 10.19
CA MET A 99 -10.38 27.88 10.62
C MET A 99 -10.97 29.14 10.02
N GLU A 100 -11.25 29.16 8.71
CA GLU A 100 -11.87 30.31 8.05
C GLU A 100 -13.24 30.65 8.66
N ARG A 101 -14.05 29.63 8.96
CA ARG A 101 -15.35 29.82 9.62
C ARG A 101 -15.20 30.44 11.02
N ARG A 102 -14.17 30.04 11.78
CA ARG A 102 -13.87 30.61 13.10
C ARG A 102 -13.46 32.06 13.00
N GLU A 103 -12.58 32.39 12.06
CA GLU A 103 -12.13 33.76 11.79
C GLU A 103 -13.31 34.67 11.41
N GLN A 104 -14.24 34.18 10.57
CA GLN A 104 -15.46 34.92 10.23
C GLN A 104 -16.35 35.18 11.44
N CYS A 105 -16.56 34.17 12.30
CA CYS A 105 -17.37 34.34 13.51
C CYS A 105 -16.74 35.33 14.50
N GLU A 106 -15.41 35.30 14.66
CA GLU A 106 -14.68 36.24 15.51
C GLU A 106 -14.74 37.68 14.97
N ALA A 107 -14.66 37.86 13.64
CA ALA A 107 -14.79 39.15 13.00
C ALA A 107 -16.19 39.76 13.18
N GLU A 108 -17.25 38.95 13.07
CA GLU A 108 -18.62 39.39 13.31
C GLU A 108 -18.86 39.76 14.79
N ALA A 109 -18.31 38.97 15.71
CA ALA A 109 -18.39 39.24 17.15
C ALA A 109 -17.69 40.56 17.54
N ALA A 110 -16.57 40.90 16.88
CA ALA A 110 -15.89 42.17 17.10
C ALA A 110 -16.69 43.39 16.60
N GLY A 111 -17.56 43.20 15.60
CA GLY A 111 -18.41 44.26 15.03
C GLY A 111 -19.70 44.55 15.81
N ALA A 112 -20.25 43.57 16.53
CA ALA A 112 -21.54 43.67 17.21
C ALA A 112 -21.42 44.25 18.63
N LYS A 113 -21.68 45.55 18.81
CA LYS A 113 -21.65 46.26 20.11
C LYS A 113 -22.79 45.94 21.10
N GLY A 114 -23.58 44.87 20.91
CA GLY A 114 -24.73 44.61 21.80
C GLY A 114 -25.21 43.16 21.82
N ASN A 115 -25.28 42.58 23.04
CA ASN A 115 -25.94 41.32 23.42
C ASN A 115 -25.61 40.09 22.55
N GLY A 116 -24.32 39.78 22.42
CA GLY A 116 -23.83 38.66 21.60
C GLY A 116 -24.06 37.28 22.23
N THR A 117 -24.87 36.45 21.57
CA THR A 117 -24.78 34.99 21.63
C THR A 117 -23.36 34.55 21.21
N SER A 118 -22.71 33.77 22.05
CA SER A 118 -21.31 33.34 21.85
C SER A 118 -21.18 32.40 20.65
N CYS A 119 -20.23 32.68 19.75
CA CYS A 119 -19.83 31.81 18.63
C CYS A 119 -19.58 30.34 19.03
N ALA A 120 -19.27 30.08 20.30
CA ALA A 120 -19.01 28.74 20.83
C ALA A 120 -20.26 27.84 20.87
N GLU A 121 -21.49 28.40 20.88
CA GLU A 121 -22.72 27.59 20.95
C GLU A 121 -23.22 27.12 19.57
N GLN A 122 -22.85 27.82 18.49
CA GLN A 122 -23.40 27.53 17.16
C GLN A 122 -22.62 26.43 16.41
N PHE A 123 -21.38 26.17 16.83
CA PHE A 123 -20.57 25.08 16.31
C PHE A 123 -20.33 24.06 17.43
N PRO A 124 -21.19 23.04 17.59
CA PRO A 124 -20.85 21.92 18.42
C PRO A 124 -19.52 21.37 17.89
N GLY A 125 -18.45 21.61 18.65
CA GLY A 125 -17.12 21.18 18.26
C GLY A 125 -17.17 19.71 17.84
N PRO A 126 -16.38 19.30 16.83
CA PRO A 126 -16.47 17.96 16.28
C PRO A 126 -16.45 16.98 17.44
N ALA A 127 -17.57 16.26 17.63
CA ALA A 127 -17.77 15.36 18.76
C ALA A 127 -16.47 14.58 18.93
N PRO A 128 -15.82 14.63 20.11
CA PRO A 128 -14.46 14.18 20.28
C PRO A 128 -14.35 12.80 19.66
N ARG A 129 -13.73 12.75 18.47
CA ARG A 129 -13.64 11.48 17.73
C ARG A 129 -12.98 10.56 18.72
N PRO A 130 -13.61 9.43 19.09
CA PRO A 130 -13.03 8.52 20.06
C PRO A 130 -11.64 8.26 19.50
N ARG A 131 -10.60 8.73 20.21
CA ARG A 131 -9.23 8.52 19.78
C ARG A 131 -9.17 7.02 19.60
N ARG A 132 -9.18 6.54 18.36
CA ARG A 132 -8.78 5.18 18.02
C ARG A 132 -7.31 5.17 18.39
N ARG A 133 -7.03 5.03 19.70
CA ARG A 133 -5.82 4.40 20.17
C ARG A 133 -5.88 3.09 19.40
N ARG A 134 -5.09 2.99 18.33
CA ARG A 134 -4.61 1.70 17.87
C ARG A 134 -3.96 1.13 19.12
N ARG A 135 -4.76 0.45 19.94
CA ARG A 135 -4.26 -0.47 20.94
C ARG A 135 -3.67 -1.57 20.07
N TYR A 136 -2.44 -1.34 19.61
CA TYR A 136 -1.57 -2.45 19.28
C TYR A 136 -1.57 -3.27 20.56
N SER A 137 -2.38 -4.32 20.56
CA SER A 137 -2.57 -5.16 21.73
C SER A 137 -1.19 -5.75 21.95
N VAL A 138 -0.49 -5.29 22.99
CA VAL A 138 0.86 -5.75 23.31
C VAL A 138 0.85 -7.28 23.47
N SER A 139 -0.30 -7.86 23.85
CA SER A 139 -0.54 -9.30 23.83
C SER A 139 -0.32 -9.95 22.46
N LYS A 140 -0.77 -9.36 21.34
CA LYS A 140 -0.51 -9.91 20.00
C LYS A 140 0.97 -9.86 19.63
N PHE A 141 1.72 -8.88 20.15
CA PHE A 141 3.17 -8.80 19.94
C PHE A 141 3.90 -9.87 20.78
N LEU A 142 3.40 -10.17 21.98
CA LEU A 142 3.92 -11.26 22.83
C LEU A 142 3.58 -12.66 22.27
N ASP A 143 2.41 -12.83 21.66
CA ASP A 143 2.05 -14.06 20.93
C ASP A 143 3.03 -14.31 19.77
N LEU A 144 3.42 -13.25 19.05
CA LEU A 144 4.38 -13.35 17.93
C LEU A 144 5.80 -13.73 18.39
N LEU A 145 6.16 -13.39 19.64
CA LEU A 145 7.46 -13.73 20.24
C LEU A 145 7.50 -15.15 20.82
N GLY A 146 6.40 -15.90 20.78
CA GLY A 146 6.33 -17.26 21.33
C GLY A 146 6.51 -17.33 22.85
N LEU A 147 6.36 -16.19 23.54
CA LEU A 147 6.52 -16.08 25.00
C LEU A 147 5.23 -16.42 25.76
N VAL A 148 4.12 -16.61 25.05
CA VAL A 148 2.86 -17.07 25.63
C VAL A 148 2.80 -18.60 25.47
N PRO A 149 2.77 -19.36 26.57
CA PRO A 149 2.60 -20.81 26.52
C PRO A 149 1.32 -21.16 25.76
N PRO A 150 1.31 -22.22 24.93
CA PRO A 150 0.11 -22.65 24.23
C PRO A 150 -0.95 -23.03 25.27
N HIS A 151 -1.90 -22.13 25.51
CA HIS A 151 -3.08 -22.45 26.30
C HIS A 151 -3.87 -23.48 25.51
N SER A 152 -3.84 -24.71 26.01
CA SER A 152 -4.67 -25.84 25.60
C SER A 152 -6.14 -25.43 25.63
N LYS A 153 -6.68 -25.00 24.49
CA LYS A 153 -8.13 -24.92 24.33
C LYS A 153 -8.68 -26.34 24.25
N MET A 154 -9.39 -26.74 25.30
CA MET A 154 -10.25 -27.91 25.30
C MET A 154 -11.23 -27.79 24.13
N ALA A 155 -11.24 -28.85 23.32
CA ALA A 155 -12.18 -29.05 22.24
C ALA A 155 -13.60 -29.17 22.80
N ASN A 156 -14.49 -28.29 22.35
CA ASN A 156 -15.92 -28.63 22.29
C ASN A 156 -16.23 -28.93 20.83
N SER A 157 -16.28 -30.23 20.56
CA SER A 157 -16.89 -30.86 19.40
C SER A 157 -18.41 -30.73 19.53
N SER A 158 -19.07 -30.20 18.49
CA SER A 158 -20.46 -30.54 18.14
C SER A 158 -20.72 -30.13 16.69
N ASP A 159 -20.95 -31.15 15.87
CA ASP A 159 -21.77 -31.29 14.66
C ASP A 159 -21.75 -30.21 13.57
N ASP A 160 -21.28 -30.53 12.36
CA ASP A 160 -21.95 -31.32 11.29
C ASP A 160 -23.13 -30.56 10.66
N LEU A 161 -22.93 -30.05 9.45
CA LEU A 161 -23.73 -30.37 8.25
C LEU A 161 -23.29 -29.53 7.03
N ASP A 162 -22.88 -30.26 6.00
CA ASP A 162 -22.81 -29.90 4.58
C ASP A 162 -24.16 -29.32 4.07
N PRO A 163 -24.18 -28.47 3.02
CA PRO A 163 -24.11 -29.02 1.66
C PRO A 163 -23.39 -28.16 0.60
N GLU A 164 -22.56 -28.84 -0.20
CA GLU A 164 -22.68 -29.05 -1.65
C GLU A 164 -23.33 -27.96 -2.55
N LYS A 165 -22.65 -27.72 -3.69
CA LYS A 165 -23.02 -27.04 -4.97
C LYS A 165 -22.57 -25.58 -5.08
N GLN A 166 -21.93 -25.11 -6.15
CA GLN A 166 -21.94 -25.57 -7.54
C GLN A 166 -20.74 -24.96 -8.29
N HIS A 167 -20.08 -25.78 -9.11
CA HIS A 167 -19.17 -25.36 -10.17
C HIS A 167 -19.81 -24.31 -11.09
N GLN A 168 -19.09 -23.23 -11.39
CA GLN A 168 -19.35 -22.44 -12.58
C GLN A 168 -18.02 -22.07 -13.26
N ASP A 169 -17.64 -22.94 -14.18
CA ASP A 169 -16.59 -22.72 -15.15
C ASP A 169 -17.03 -21.62 -16.13
N VAL A 170 -16.45 -20.42 -16.01
CA VAL A 170 -16.56 -19.39 -17.05
C VAL A 170 -15.30 -19.46 -17.91
N SER A 171 -15.50 -20.11 -19.05
CA SER A 171 -14.59 -20.15 -20.20
C SER A 171 -14.38 -18.74 -20.77
N ALA A 172 -13.24 -18.12 -20.45
CA ALA A 172 -12.74 -16.97 -21.18
C ALA A 172 -11.74 -17.45 -22.25
N ASN A 173 -12.23 -17.53 -23.49
CA ASN A 173 -11.41 -17.61 -24.69
C ASN A 173 -10.58 -16.33 -24.80
N SER A 174 -9.31 -16.40 -24.40
CA SER A 174 -8.31 -15.42 -24.80
C SER A 174 -7.40 -16.08 -25.82
N THR A 175 -7.78 -15.92 -27.08
CA THR A 175 -6.93 -16.18 -28.25
C THR A 175 -5.80 -15.16 -28.25
N SER A 176 -4.72 -15.43 -27.51
CA SER A 176 -3.46 -14.68 -27.67
C SER A 176 -2.68 -15.32 -28.82
N THR A 177 -2.75 -14.64 -29.96
CA THR A 177 -1.94 -14.79 -31.16
C THR A 177 -0.49 -15.14 -30.82
N LEU A 178 -0.10 -16.38 -31.14
CA LEU A 178 1.30 -16.82 -31.16
C LEU A 178 2.04 -16.00 -32.21
N GLN A 179 2.86 -15.07 -31.74
CA GLN A 179 3.84 -14.40 -32.58
C GLN A 179 4.99 -15.38 -32.81
N ASP A 180 5.17 -15.69 -34.09
CA ASP A 180 6.15 -16.60 -34.67
C ASP A 180 7.58 -16.14 -34.33
N SER A 181 8.08 -16.57 -33.17
CA SER A 181 9.51 -16.55 -32.87
C SER A 181 10.14 -17.77 -33.54
N ALA A 182 10.79 -17.50 -34.66
CA ALA A 182 11.67 -18.40 -35.39
C ALA A 182 12.39 -19.36 -34.45
N GLN A 183 12.17 -20.66 -34.68
CA GLN A 183 12.74 -21.78 -33.93
C GLN A 183 14.27 -21.77 -34.02
N HIS A 184 14.93 -21.06 -33.10
CA HIS A 184 16.33 -21.33 -32.80
C HIS A 184 16.39 -22.57 -31.90
N PRO A 185 17.26 -23.56 -32.22
CA PRO A 185 17.42 -24.74 -31.38
C PRO A 185 17.81 -24.29 -29.95
N PRO A 186 17.26 -24.93 -28.90
CA PRO A 186 17.53 -24.54 -27.53
C PRO A 186 19.01 -24.72 -27.23
N ILE A 187 19.74 -23.59 -27.21
CA ILE A 187 21.14 -23.55 -26.82
C ILE A 187 21.17 -23.96 -25.35
N LYS A 188 21.63 -25.19 -25.08
CA LYS A 188 21.86 -25.70 -23.72
C LYS A 188 23.05 -24.95 -23.10
N LEU A 189 22.79 -23.75 -22.61
CA LEU A 189 23.71 -23.03 -21.74
C LEU A 189 23.74 -23.71 -20.36
N PRO A 190 24.90 -23.81 -19.70
CA PRO A 190 25.00 -24.33 -18.35
C PRO A 190 24.07 -23.55 -17.42
N TRP A 191 23.50 -24.21 -16.41
CA TRP A 191 22.40 -23.68 -15.58
C TRP A 191 22.70 -22.31 -14.94
N PHE A 192 23.98 -22.00 -14.73
CA PHE A 192 24.49 -20.72 -14.21
C PHE A 192 24.65 -19.60 -15.25
N ARG A 193 24.30 -19.83 -16.53
CA ARG A 193 24.31 -18.84 -17.62
C ARG A 193 22.90 -18.56 -18.12
N ARG A 194 21.99 -18.21 -17.21
CA ARG A 194 20.66 -17.71 -17.61
C ARG A 194 20.61 -16.22 -17.32
N GLU A 195 20.33 -15.45 -18.35
CA GLU A 195 19.95 -14.07 -18.20
C GLU A 195 18.60 -14.05 -17.46
N TYR A 196 18.59 -13.49 -16.25
CA TYR A 196 17.38 -13.37 -15.45
C TYR A 196 16.76 -12.00 -15.74
N ASP A 197 15.72 -11.99 -16.57
CA ASP A 197 14.93 -10.79 -16.80
C ASP A 197 13.96 -10.59 -15.63
N LEU A 198 14.32 -9.69 -14.70
CA LEU A 198 13.51 -9.37 -13.52
C LEU A 198 12.45 -8.30 -13.81
N ARG A 199 12.34 -7.79 -15.04
CA ARG A 199 11.38 -6.74 -15.40
C ARG A 199 9.93 -7.17 -15.16
N ASN A 200 9.64 -8.46 -15.34
CA ASN A 200 8.32 -9.03 -15.06
C ASN A 200 7.93 -8.99 -13.58
N PHE A 201 8.88 -8.73 -12.68
CA PHE A 201 8.67 -8.60 -11.24
C PHE A 201 8.76 -7.16 -10.75
N GLY A 202 8.81 -6.17 -11.66
CA GLY A 202 8.87 -4.75 -11.32
C GLY A 202 10.27 -4.23 -10.99
N PHE A 203 11.32 -5.03 -11.22
CA PHE A 203 12.70 -4.56 -11.10
C PHE A 203 13.26 -4.23 -12.47
N ALA A 204 13.65 -2.97 -12.68
CA ALA A 204 14.38 -2.55 -13.88
C ALA A 204 15.86 -2.93 -13.77
N MET A 205 16.15 -4.23 -13.63
CA MET A 205 17.51 -4.75 -13.52
C MET A 205 17.65 -6.05 -14.32
N VAL A 206 18.69 -6.11 -15.13
CA VAL A 206 19.20 -7.35 -15.73
C VAL A 206 20.56 -7.59 -15.11
N THR A 207 20.69 -8.67 -14.34
CA THR A 207 21.97 -9.05 -13.72
C THR A 207 22.74 -9.94 -14.69
N ASP A 208 23.80 -9.40 -15.27
CA ASP A 208 24.85 -10.16 -15.95
C ASP A 208 25.92 -10.50 -14.91
N GLU A 209 26.14 -11.80 -14.64
CA GLU A 209 27.19 -12.20 -13.69
C GLU A 209 28.57 -12.03 -14.36
N PRO A 210 29.48 -11.19 -13.81
CA PRO A 210 30.78 -10.96 -14.44
C PRO A 210 31.65 -12.22 -14.34
N LEU A 211 32.15 -12.63 -15.50
CA LEU A 211 33.04 -13.77 -15.69
C LEU A 211 34.35 -13.53 -14.91
N LEU A 212 34.54 -14.21 -13.77
CA LEU A 212 35.85 -14.36 -13.14
C LEU A 212 36.71 -15.27 -14.04
N THR A 213 37.29 -14.70 -15.10
CA THR A 213 38.34 -15.35 -15.88
C THR A 213 39.56 -15.53 -14.99
N HIS A 214 39.75 -16.75 -14.46
CA HIS A 214 41.04 -17.18 -13.95
C HIS A 214 42.05 -17.12 -15.09
N ALA A 215 42.94 -16.12 -15.06
CA ALA A 215 44.10 -16.08 -15.93
C ALA A 215 45.03 -17.26 -15.58
N PRO A 216 45.46 -18.08 -16.55
CA PRO A 216 46.44 -19.11 -16.28
C PRO A 216 47.78 -18.46 -15.91
N GLN A 217 48.26 -18.73 -14.69
CA GLN A 217 49.66 -18.50 -14.33
C GLN A 217 50.50 -19.49 -15.12
N ASN A 218 51.25 -18.98 -16.10
CA ASN A 218 52.29 -19.76 -16.76
C ASN A 218 53.49 -19.96 -15.80
N PRO A 219 54.09 -21.15 -15.76
CA PRO A 219 55.26 -21.47 -14.95
C PRO A 219 56.55 -20.82 -15.46
#